data_AF-A0A7C4KUE5-F1
#
_entry.id   AF-A0A7C4KUE5-F1
#
_cell.length_a   1.000
_cell.length_b   1.000
_cell.length_c   1.000
_cell.angle_alpha   90.00
_cell.angle_beta   90.00
_cell.angle_gamma   90.00
#
_symmetry.space_group_name_H-M   'P 1'
#
loop_
_entity.id
_entity.type
_entity.pdbx_description
1 polymer ?
#
loop_
_entity_poly.entity_id
_entity_poly.type
_entity_poly.pdbx_seq_one_letter_code
_entity_poly.pdbx_strand_id
1 'polypeptide(L)'
;MVKILSSGKLGVNAIVIILAILVVIVGVVGYFTVTVTLTPTPTPTSTPTPSTKVYVIMGGATFPNPQIQTWIKKYMESVDTSVVIEYQSIGSGAGEAKFIDKALDVGVSDVGISKTGYDKLVSSGRKFIQIPIIAGAVAIIYNIPEWNEGVCGPLRLTGEVIADIYLGKIIYWNDYRIKSLQVEKCRDLLPKKEIIGIHRSDGSGTTALFTMFLSKISKEWLEKVGYGYTVDWPRDKLGLGEGGRGNEGVTAKVKATPYSIGYVEVAYAIQQKLPVAAIRNKEGNFVLPNATTIAATLEIAAPELPPPEAFWGDLPKSYMYREGVNSYPIVGTPVAIIDLELDKLKLDAIKRFFRWVLTEGQKPENVVEGFIPLPKAMADRALQYLDRIPSRS
;
A
#
# COMPACT_ATOMS: atom_id res chain seq x y z
N MET A 1 15.35 -53.79 -11.13
CA MET A 1 14.87 -55.17 -10.87
C MET A 1 13.43 -55.06 -10.40
N VAL A 2 12.51 -55.40 -11.30
CA VAL A 2 11.05 -55.31 -11.13
C VAL A 2 10.57 -56.52 -10.31
N LYS A 3 9.65 -56.33 -9.37
CA LYS A 3 8.76 -57.42 -8.96
C LYS A 3 7.34 -56.92 -8.72
N ILE A 4 6.48 -57.46 -9.57
CA ILE A 4 5.03 -57.36 -9.73
C ILE A 4 4.34 -58.26 -8.69
N LEU A 5 3.10 -57.93 -8.30
CA LEU A 5 1.88 -58.77 -8.18
C LEU A 5 0.74 -57.86 -7.66
N SER A 6 -0.23 -57.46 -8.51
CA SER A 6 -1.58 -58.05 -8.75
C SER A 6 -2.54 -57.85 -7.55
N SER A 7 -3.84 -57.56 -7.67
CA SER A 7 -4.78 -57.43 -8.80
C SER A 7 -6.15 -57.02 -8.22
N GLY A 8 -6.92 -56.19 -8.93
CA GLY A 8 -8.34 -55.94 -8.64
C GLY A 8 -9.00 -55.09 -9.74
N LYS A 9 -9.79 -55.72 -10.61
CA LYS A 9 -10.46 -55.17 -11.81
C LYS A 9 -11.96 -54.92 -11.56
N LEU A 10 -12.55 -54.23 -12.54
CA LEU A 10 -13.97 -54.06 -12.93
C LEU A 10 -14.67 -52.81 -12.38
N GLY A 11 -15.33 -51.97 -13.19
CA GLY A 11 -15.60 -52.02 -14.62
C GLY A 11 -16.36 -50.76 -15.08
N VAL A 12 -16.06 -50.32 -16.30
CA VAL A 12 -16.74 -49.25 -17.08
C VAL A 12 -17.64 -49.94 -18.10
N ASN A 13 -18.84 -49.40 -18.39
CA ASN A 13 -19.63 -49.53 -19.64
C ASN A 13 -20.87 -48.60 -19.56
N ALA A 14 -21.03 -47.56 -20.42
CA ALA A 14 -21.54 -47.55 -21.81
C ALA A 14 -23.10 -47.71 -21.90
N ILE A 15 -23.89 -46.65 -22.18
CA ILE A 15 -24.33 -46.12 -23.51
C ILE A 15 -25.55 -46.86 -24.12
N VAL A 16 -26.69 -46.11 -24.21
CA VAL A 16 -27.77 -46.06 -25.23
C VAL A 16 -28.75 -47.25 -25.39
N ILE A 17 -30.06 -46.95 -25.45
CA ILE A 17 -31.03 -47.24 -26.56
C ILE A 17 -32.46 -46.83 -26.15
N ILE A 18 -33.09 -46.03 -27.02
CA ILE A 18 -34.53 -45.67 -27.05
C ILE A 18 -35.28 -46.74 -27.84
N LEU A 19 -36.45 -47.21 -27.39
CA LEU A 19 -37.52 -47.68 -28.29
C LEU A 19 -38.90 -47.82 -27.61
N ALA A 20 -39.91 -47.55 -28.43
CA ALA A 20 -41.31 -47.31 -28.16
C ALA A 20 -42.12 -48.54 -27.70
N ILE A 21 -43.18 -48.31 -26.91
CA ILE A 21 -44.38 -49.18 -26.88
C ILE A 21 -45.63 -48.30 -26.87
N LEU A 22 -46.54 -48.65 -27.78
CA LEU A 22 -47.81 -48.02 -28.12
C LEU A 22 -48.91 -48.97 -27.65
N VAL A 23 -49.84 -48.55 -26.77
CA VAL A 23 -51.09 -49.29 -26.46
C VAL A 23 -52.25 -48.31 -26.25
N VAL A 24 -53.41 -48.76 -26.73
CA VAL A 24 -54.64 -48.06 -27.15
C VAL A 24 -55.69 -47.93 -26.04
N ILE A 25 -56.23 -46.70 -25.91
CA ILE A 25 -57.62 -46.21 -25.71
C ILE A 25 -58.66 -47.07 -24.96
N VAL A 26 -59.30 -46.48 -23.92
CA VAL A 26 -60.77 -46.29 -23.66
C VAL A 26 -60.84 -45.16 -22.59
N GLY A 27 -61.63 -44.07 -22.61
CA GLY A 27 -62.85 -43.68 -23.30
C GLY A 27 -63.83 -43.12 -22.26
N VAL A 28 -63.83 -41.80 -21.98
CA VAL A 28 -64.95 -41.08 -21.35
C VAL A 28 -64.99 -39.66 -21.89
N VAL A 29 -66.07 -39.33 -22.61
CA VAL A 29 -66.35 -38.01 -23.18
C VAL A 29 -67.01 -37.14 -22.10
N GLY A 30 -66.32 -36.11 -21.64
CA GLY A 30 -66.88 -35.02 -20.84
C GLY A 30 -66.97 -33.75 -21.69
N TYR A 31 -68.19 -33.25 -21.90
CA TYR A 31 -68.43 -31.95 -22.53
C TYR A 31 -67.90 -30.83 -21.63
N PHE A 32 -66.77 -30.21 -22.00
CA PHE A 32 -66.28 -28.97 -21.41
C PHE A 32 -66.43 -27.83 -22.42
N THR A 33 -67.20 -26.81 -22.06
CA THR A 33 -67.28 -25.53 -22.78
C THR A 33 -65.97 -24.76 -22.59
N VAL A 34 -65.20 -24.56 -23.65
CA VAL A 34 -63.98 -23.75 -23.65
C VAL A 34 -64.36 -22.29 -23.95
N THR A 35 -64.27 -21.43 -22.95
CA THR A 35 -64.22 -19.97 -23.15
C THR A 35 -62.81 -19.57 -23.54
N VAL A 36 -62.64 -19.04 -24.75
CA VAL A 36 -61.36 -18.51 -25.24
C VAL A 36 -61.16 -17.09 -24.71
N THR A 37 -60.33 -16.93 -23.69
CA THR A 37 -59.78 -15.64 -23.28
C THR A 37 -58.50 -15.36 -24.08
N LEU A 38 -58.53 -14.32 -24.92
CA LEU A 38 -57.36 -13.83 -25.64
C LEU A 38 -56.40 -13.16 -24.65
N THR A 39 -55.29 -13.81 -24.31
CA THR A 39 -54.18 -13.20 -23.57
C THR A 39 -53.37 -12.29 -24.49
N PRO A 40 -53.08 -11.03 -24.10
CA PRO A 40 -52.25 -10.13 -24.90
C PRO A 40 -50.81 -10.64 -25.01
N THR A 41 -50.25 -10.52 -26.22
CA THR A 41 -48.87 -10.85 -26.57
C THR A 41 -47.88 -10.14 -25.63
N PRO A 42 -46.89 -10.83 -25.03
CA PRO A 42 -45.87 -10.17 -24.23
C PRO A 42 -45.01 -9.27 -25.11
N THR A 43 -44.94 -7.98 -24.76
CA THR A 43 -44.00 -7.00 -25.33
C THR A 43 -42.57 -7.52 -25.14
N PRO A 44 -41.70 -7.47 -26.16
CA PRO A 44 -40.30 -7.87 -26.01
C PRO A 44 -39.66 -7.02 -24.92
N THR A 45 -39.33 -7.66 -23.79
CA THR A 45 -38.54 -7.05 -22.73
C THR A 45 -37.14 -6.82 -23.30
N SER A 46 -36.70 -5.56 -23.31
CA SER A 46 -35.34 -5.21 -23.69
C SER A 46 -34.36 -6.06 -22.89
N THR A 47 -33.60 -6.90 -23.59
CA THR A 47 -32.44 -7.57 -22.99
C THR A 47 -31.49 -6.47 -22.51
N PRO A 48 -31.11 -6.41 -21.22
CA PRO A 48 -30.15 -5.42 -20.78
C PRO A 48 -28.86 -5.64 -21.55
N THR A 49 -28.44 -4.63 -22.32
CA THR A 49 -27.13 -4.61 -22.98
C THR A 49 -26.06 -4.96 -21.94
N PRO A 50 -25.15 -5.92 -22.19
CA PRO A 50 -24.05 -6.18 -21.29
C PRO A 50 -23.28 -4.87 -21.09
N SER A 51 -23.29 -4.31 -19.88
CA SER A 51 -22.44 -3.15 -19.59
C SER A 51 -21.00 -3.62 -19.73
N THR A 52 -20.30 -3.12 -20.75
CA THR A 52 -18.91 -3.48 -20.97
C THR A 52 -18.11 -2.97 -19.78
N LYS A 53 -17.63 -3.89 -18.94
CA LYS A 53 -16.80 -3.53 -17.79
C LYS A 53 -15.45 -2.99 -18.27
N VAL A 54 -14.98 -1.90 -17.69
CA VAL A 54 -13.63 -1.39 -17.91
C VAL A 54 -12.71 -1.93 -16.83
N TYR A 55 -11.69 -2.68 -17.22
CA TYR A 55 -10.71 -3.25 -16.29
C TYR A 55 -9.49 -2.35 -16.17
N VAL A 56 -9.13 -2.01 -14.93
CA VAL A 56 -7.96 -1.19 -14.59
C VAL A 56 -7.06 -2.00 -13.66
N ILE A 57 -5.82 -2.24 -14.08
CA ILE A 57 -4.83 -2.98 -13.30
C ILE A 57 -3.86 -1.99 -12.67
N MET A 58 -3.91 -1.89 -11.35
CA MET A 58 -3.03 -1.05 -10.54
C MET A 58 -2.07 -1.91 -9.73
N GLY A 59 -0.91 -1.37 -9.34
CA GLY A 59 -0.02 -2.11 -8.45
C GLY A 59 1.22 -1.37 -7.99
N GLY A 60 1.81 -1.87 -6.92
CA GLY A 60 3.07 -1.37 -6.37
C GLY A 60 3.07 -1.34 -4.86
N ALA A 61 3.25 -0.15 -4.30
CA ALA A 61 3.46 0.09 -2.89
C ALA A 61 2.55 -0.69 -1.93
N THR A 62 3.16 -1.25 -0.88
CA THR A 62 2.39 -1.84 0.22
C THR A 62 1.92 -0.80 1.24
N PHE A 63 2.55 0.38 1.30
CA PHE A 63 2.19 1.44 2.26
C PHE A 63 0.73 1.90 2.10
N PRO A 64 0.22 2.34 0.92
CA PRO A 64 -1.17 2.77 0.81
C PRO A 64 -2.16 1.62 0.64
N ASN A 65 -1.72 0.35 0.69
CA ASN A 65 -2.58 -0.80 0.37
C ASN A 65 -3.85 -0.85 1.23
N PRO A 66 -3.83 -0.69 2.57
CA PRO A 66 -5.06 -0.71 3.38
C PRO A 66 -6.08 0.35 2.91
N GLN A 67 -5.60 1.54 2.55
CA GLN A 67 -6.43 2.64 2.07
C GLN A 67 -6.95 2.39 0.65
N ILE A 68 -6.09 1.95 -0.27
CA ILE A 68 -6.46 1.69 -1.67
C ILE A 68 -7.53 0.58 -1.74
N GLN A 69 -7.38 -0.50 -0.99
CA GLN A 69 -8.37 -1.58 -0.97
C GLN A 69 -9.72 -1.10 -0.46
N THR A 70 -9.72 -0.25 0.57
CA THR A 70 -10.94 0.38 1.12
C THR A 70 -11.65 1.23 0.06
N TRP A 71 -10.89 2.05 -0.68
CA TRP A 71 -11.41 2.88 -1.75
C TRP A 71 -11.92 2.08 -2.96
N ILE A 72 -11.16 1.09 -3.42
CA ILE A 72 -11.54 0.23 -4.55
C ILE A 72 -12.87 -0.45 -4.25
N LYS A 73 -12.99 -1.08 -3.07
CA LYS A 73 -14.21 -1.75 -2.64
C LYS A 73 -15.41 -0.80 -2.72
N LYS A 74 -15.31 0.35 -2.05
CA LYS A 74 -16.41 1.34 -2.01
C LYS A 74 -16.76 1.88 -3.39
N TYR A 75 -15.75 2.14 -4.22
CA TYR A 75 -15.94 2.69 -5.56
C TYR A 75 -16.67 1.71 -6.48
N MET A 76 -16.24 0.44 -6.50
CA MET A 76 -16.84 -0.60 -7.33
C MET A 76 -18.24 -1.02 -6.85
N GLU A 77 -18.50 -0.94 -5.55
CA GLU A 77 -19.80 -1.30 -4.97
C GLU A 77 -20.85 -0.19 -5.12
N SER A 78 -20.45 1.08 -5.00
CA SER A 78 -21.41 2.17 -4.75
C SER A 78 -21.24 3.43 -5.61
N VAL A 79 -20.17 3.54 -6.40
CA VAL A 79 -19.86 4.77 -7.14
C VAL A 79 -19.91 4.54 -8.65
N ASP A 80 -19.12 3.60 -9.16
CA ASP A 80 -19.10 3.25 -10.58
C ASP A 80 -18.95 1.73 -10.73
N THR A 81 -20.10 1.06 -10.80
CA THR A 81 -20.12 -0.40 -10.95
C THR A 81 -19.65 -0.85 -12.33
N SER A 82 -19.46 0.05 -13.30
CA SER A 82 -18.96 -0.30 -14.64
C SER A 82 -17.44 -0.52 -14.68
N VAL A 83 -16.72 -0.12 -13.63
CA VAL A 83 -15.26 -0.25 -13.54
C VAL A 83 -14.91 -1.43 -12.63
N VAL A 84 -13.89 -2.20 -13.03
CA VAL A 84 -13.26 -3.24 -12.22
C VAL A 84 -11.82 -2.84 -12.00
N ILE A 85 -11.46 -2.60 -10.74
CA ILE A 85 -10.10 -2.18 -10.36
C ILE A 85 -9.46 -3.29 -9.54
N GLU A 86 -8.29 -3.74 -9.98
CA GLU A 86 -7.45 -4.66 -9.21
C GLU A 86 -6.19 -3.94 -8.75
N TYR A 87 -5.81 -4.15 -7.47
CA TYR A 87 -4.57 -3.60 -6.92
C TYR A 87 -3.62 -4.71 -6.47
N GLN A 88 -2.44 -4.75 -7.07
CA GLN A 88 -1.36 -5.66 -6.70
C GLN A 88 -0.44 -5.02 -5.65
N SER A 89 -0.57 -5.42 -4.38
CA SER A 89 0.36 -5.01 -3.31
C SER A 89 1.67 -5.79 -3.39
N ILE A 90 2.68 -5.23 -4.06
CA ILE A 90 3.93 -5.93 -4.45
C ILE A 90 5.22 -5.19 -4.10
N GLY A 91 5.12 -4.00 -3.48
CA GLY A 91 6.25 -3.11 -3.23
C GLY A 91 6.44 -2.08 -4.35
N SER A 92 6.90 -0.89 -3.99
CA SER A 92 7.02 0.25 -4.92
C SER A 92 8.02 -0.01 -6.05
N GLY A 93 9.12 -0.71 -5.78
CA GLY A 93 10.11 -1.04 -6.81
C GLY A 93 9.55 -1.99 -7.87
N ALA A 94 8.78 -3.00 -7.45
CA ALA A 94 8.11 -3.91 -8.38
C ALA A 94 6.95 -3.21 -9.13
N GLY A 95 6.22 -2.31 -8.47
CA GLY A 95 5.21 -1.47 -9.10
C GLY A 95 5.78 -0.57 -10.19
N GLU A 96 6.89 0.11 -9.90
CA GLU A 96 7.60 0.96 -10.87
C GLU A 96 8.11 0.14 -12.06
N ALA A 97 8.75 -1.01 -11.81
CA ALA A 97 9.24 -1.87 -12.88
C ALA A 97 8.09 -2.33 -13.80
N LYS A 98 6.99 -2.84 -13.22
CA LYS A 98 5.83 -3.27 -14.00
C LYS A 98 5.12 -2.12 -14.74
N PHE A 99 5.12 -0.91 -14.17
CA PHE A 99 4.59 0.27 -14.84
C PHE A 99 5.43 0.64 -16.08
N ILE A 100 6.76 0.65 -15.93
CA ILE A 100 7.70 0.89 -17.04
C ILE A 100 7.48 -0.15 -18.15
N ASP A 101 7.34 -1.42 -17.77
CA ASP A 101 7.13 -2.55 -18.69
C ASP A 101 5.70 -2.63 -19.28
N LYS A 102 4.84 -1.63 -19.03
CA LYS A 102 3.43 -1.58 -19.49
C LYS A 102 2.56 -2.74 -18.97
N ALA A 103 2.96 -3.40 -17.88
CA ALA A 103 2.20 -4.48 -17.25
C ALA A 103 1.15 -3.97 -16.23
N LEU A 104 1.19 -2.68 -15.89
CA LEU A 104 0.19 -2.00 -15.07
C LEU A 104 -0.34 -0.78 -15.82
N ASP A 105 -1.64 -0.51 -15.66
CA ASP A 105 -2.26 0.73 -16.13
C ASP A 105 -1.86 1.91 -15.21
N VAL A 106 -1.70 1.64 -13.91
CA VAL A 106 -1.26 2.62 -12.91
C VAL A 106 -0.24 1.99 -11.96
N GLY A 107 0.95 2.59 -11.90
CA GLY A 107 1.94 2.28 -10.86
C GLY A 107 1.64 3.06 -9.59
N VAL A 108 1.87 2.47 -8.42
CA VAL A 108 1.75 3.18 -7.13
C VAL A 108 3.05 3.05 -6.34
N SER A 109 3.56 4.17 -5.83
CA SER A 109 4.83 4.22 -5.08
C SER A 109 4.72 5.17 -3.88
N ASP A 110 5.53 4.94 -2.84
CA ASP A 110 5.51 5.81 -1.63
C ASP A 110 6.30 7.11 -1.85
N VAL A 111 7.14 7.10 -2.89
CA VAL A 111 7.92 8.22 -3.41
C VAL A 111 7.66 8.33 -4.90
N GLY A 112 8.01 9.45 -5.54
CA GLY A 112 7.96 9.53 -7.00
C GLY A 112 8.81 8.47 -7.69
N ILE A 113 8.62 8.32 -9.00
CA ILE A 113 9.43 7.40 -9.82
C ILE A 113 10.92 7.64 -9.53
N SER A 114 11.68 6.55 -9.34
CA SER A 114 13.12 6.60 -9.10
C SER A 114 13.83 7.35 -10.22
N LYS A 115 15.04 7.88 -9.96
CA LYS A 115 15.76 8.64 -11.00
C LYS A 115 16.03 7.79 -12.24
N THR A 116 16.42 6.54 -12.03
CA THR A 116 16.61 5.56 -13.10
C THR A 116 15.33 5.27 -13.88
N GLY A 117 14.19 5.10 -13.20
CA GLY A 117 12.90 4.90 -13.85
C GLY A 117 12.44 6.13 -14.63
N TYR A 118 12.65 7.31 -14.06
CA TYR A 118 12.33 8.60 -14.68
C TYR A 118 13.11 8.81 -15.98
N ASP A 119 14.42 8.63 -15.93
CA ASP A 119 15.29 8.79 -17.10
C ASP A 119 14.92 7.80 -18.22
N LYS A 120 14.54 6.56 -17.86
CA LYS A 120 14.01 5.57 -18.81
C LYS A 120 12.74 6.05 -19.49
N LEU A 121 11.74 6.49 -18.73
CA LEU A 121 10.46 6.95 -19.28
C LEU A 121 10.62 8.20 -20.17
N VAL A 122 11.44 9.16 -19.73
CA VAL A 122 11.72 10.37 -20.50
C VAL A 122 12.48 10.05 -21.79
N SER A 123 13.52 9.21 -21.72
CA SER A 123 14.30 8.82 -22.91
C SER A 123 13.49 8.02 -23.93
N SER A 124 12.48 7.26 -23.49
CA SER A 124 11.55 6.56 -24.39
C SER A 124 10.43 7.45 -24.92
N GLY A 125 10.35 8.73 -24.48
CA GLY A 125 9.25 9.64 -24.83
C GLY A 125 7.90 9.27 -24.22
N ARG A 126 7.87 8.41 -23.19
CA ARG A 126 6.63 7.93 -22.56
C ARG A 126 5.93 9.09 -21.87
N LYS A 127 4.64 9.26 -22.15
CA LYS A 127 3.83 10.30 -21.50
C LYS A 127 3.18 9.75 -20.23
N PHE A 128 3.48 10.35 -19.10
CA PHE A 128 2.90 9.97 -17.81
C PHE A 128 2.67 11.19 -16.92
N ILE A 129 1.85 11.03 -15.89
CA ILE A 129 1.70 12.00 -14.80
C ILE A 129 1.80 11.30 -13.46
N GLN A 130 2.21 12.06 -12.43
CA GLN A 130 2.21 11.64 -11.04
C GLN A 130 1.24 12.51 -10.24
N ILE A 131 0.48 11.90 -9.34
CA ILE A 131 -0.40 12.59 -8.39
C ILE A 131 -0.27 11.97 -7.00
N PRO A 132 -0.18 12.75 -5.91
CA PRO A 132 -0.31 12.19 -4.57
C PRO A 132 -1.76 11.74 -4.34
N ILE A 133 -1.97 10.70 -3.53
CA ILE A 133 -3.32 10.15 -3.32
C ILE A 133 -3.77 10.17 -1.86
N ILE A 134 -2.84 10.07 -0.91
CA ILE A 134 -3.09 10.08 0.54
C ILE A 134 -1.81 10.53 1.27
N ALA A 135 -1.92 10.84 2.55
CA ALA A 135 -0.78 11.06 3.43
C ALA A 135 -0.75 10.04 4.57
N GLY A 136 0.46 9.62 4.94
CA GLY A 136 0.70 8.74 6.08
C GLY A 136 2.11 8.90 6.63
N ALA A 137 2.48 8.08 7.60
CA ALA A 137 3.81 8.12 8.21
C ALA A 137 4.43 6.74 8.34
N VAL A 138 5.76 6.72 8.32
CA VAL A 138 6.55 5.53 8.67
C VAL A 138 6.74 5.51 10.18
N ALA A 139 6.08 4.57 10.85
CA ALA A 139 6.24 4.27 12.26
C ALA A 139 7.47 3.39 12.49
N ILE A 140 8.19 3.64 13.57
CA ILE A 140 9.21 2.74 14.08
C ILE A 140 8.56 1.84 15.13
N ILE A 141 8.43 0.56 14.80
CA ILE A 141 7.84 -0.46 15.67
C ILE A 141 8.94 -1.24 16.38
N TYR A 142 8.64 -1.74 17.57
CA TYR A 142 9.61 -2.50 18.37
C TYR A 142 8.93 -3.61 19.16
N ASN A 143 9.73 -4.61 19.56
CA ASN A 143 9.33 -5.69 20.44
C ASN A 143 10.36 -5.82 21.57
N ILE A 144 10.06 -5.21 22.72
CA ILE A 144 10.86 -5.32 23.94
C ILE A 144 9.92 -5.82 25.03
N PRO A 145 9.93 -7.13 25.35
CA PRO A 145 8.98 -7.72 26.30
C PRO A 145 8.94 -7.03 27.68
N GLU A 146 10.07 -6.48 28.12
CA GLU A 146 10.25 -5.81 29.40
C GLU A 146 9.76 -4.35 29.38
N TRP A 147 9.51 -3.77 28.20
CA TRP A 147 9.05 -2.38 28.09
C TRP A 147 7.55 -2.26 28.41
N ASN A 148 7.22 -1.38 29.35
CA ASN A 148 5.83 -1.14 29.77
C ASN A 148 5.37 0.27 29.37
N GLU A 149 4.65 0.37 28.24
CA GLU A 149 4.16 1.66 27.74
C GLU A 149 3.16 2.34 28.69
N GLY A 150 2.45 1.57 29.53
CA GLY A 150 1.53 2.14 30.52
C GLY A 150 2.24 2.92 31.64
N VAL A 151 3.51 2.61 31.92
CA VAL A 151 4.31 3.28 32.95
C VAL A 151 5.31 4.27 32.34
N CYS A 152 5.87 3.92 31.19
CA CYS A 152 6.99 4.62 30.56
C CYS A 152 6.59 5.50 29.38
N GLY A 153 5.37 5.33 28.86
CA GLY A 153 5.01 5.83 27.54
C GLY A 153 5.74 5.09 26.42
N PRO A 154 5.62 5.58 25.18
CA PRO A 154 6.32 4.99 24.05
C PRO A 154 7.84 5.11 24.22
N LEU A 155 8.57 4.13 23.70
CA LEU A 155 10.03 4.20 23.59
C LEU A 155 10.44 5.48 22.86
N ARG A 156 11.41 6.22 23.40
CA ARG A 156 11.91 7.46 22.79
C ARG A 156 13.18 7.20 22.00
N LEU A 157 13.20 7.58 20.72
CA LEU A 157 14.36 7.42 19.84
C LEU A 157 14.68 8.72 19.08
N THR A 158 15.94 8.94 18.75
CA THR A 158 16.35 9.97 17.79
C THR A 158 16.72 9.33 16.45
N GLY A 159 16.76 10.12 15.37
CA GLY A 159 17.18 9.63 14.07
C GLY A 159 18.61 9.09 14.07
N GLU A 160 19.52 9.70 14.83
CA GLU A 160 20.91 9.27 14.98
C GLU A 160 21.00 7.90 15.66
N VAL A 161 20.22 7.68 16.73
CA VAL A 161 20.17 6.37 17.41
C VAL A 161 19.62 5.30 16.47
N ILE A 162 18.58 5.61 15.69
CA ILE A 162 18.04 4.67 14.70
C ILE A 162 19.09 4.36 13.63
N ALA A 163 19.78 5.37 13.09
CA ALA A 163 20.85 5.17 12.12
C ALA A 163 21.98 4.30 12.69
N ASP A 164 22.42 4.58 13.93
CA ASP A 164 23.46 3.79 14.61
C ASP A 164 23.02 2.35 14.90
N ILE A 165 21.74 2.09 15.15
CA ILE A 165 21.18 0.73 15.20
C ILE A 165 21.36 0.08 13.83
N TYR A 166 20.82 0.63 12.74
CA TYR A 166 20.90 -0.05 11.44
C TYR A 166 22.32 -0.10 10.83
N LEU A 167 23.23 0.78 11.27
CA LEU A 167 24.68 0.71 10.97
C LEU A 167 25.41 -0.38 11.76
N GLY A 168 24.79 -0.95 12.79
CA GLY A 168 25.42 -1.95 13.66
C GLY A 168 26.33 -1.37 14.75
N LYS A 169 26.23 -0.07 15.04
CA LYS A 169 27.00 0.63 16.09
C LYS A 169 26.32 0.54 17.46
N ILE A 170 25.00 0.37 17.48
CA ILE A 170 24.22 0.04 18.68
C ILE A 170 23.77 -1.42 18.54
N ILE A 171 24.38 -2.26 19.38
CA ILE A 171 24.14 -3.72 19.37
C ILE A 171 23.05 -4.10 20.35
N TYR A 172 23.03 -3.50 21.55
CA TYR A 172 22.16 -3.92 22.66
C TYR A 172 21.11 -2.86 23.03
N TRP A 173 19.93 -3.28 23.47
CA TRP A 173 18.86 -2.37 23.91
C TRP A 173 19.24 -1.49 25.11
N ASN A 174 20.12 -1.98 26.00
CA ASN A 174 20.59 -1.22 27.15
C ASN A 174 21.77 -0.26 26.86
N ASP A 175 22.09 -0.01 25.58
CA ASP A 175 23.10 0.99 25.20
C ASP A 175 22.76 2.36 25.81
N TYR A 176 23.78 3.05 26.32
CA TYR A 176 23.59 4.31 27.03
C TYR A 176 22.89 5.36 26.16
N ARG A 177 23.10 5.34 24.83
CA ARG A 177 22.48 6.25 23.87
C ARG A 177 20.97 6.04 23.77
N ILE A 178 20.48 4.82 23.99
CA ILE A 178 19.04 4.54 24.08
C ILE A 178 18.53 4.89 25.48
N LYS A 179 19.24 4.44 26.54
CA LYS A 179 18.85 4.68 27.94
C LYS A 179 18.69 6.17 28.25
N SER A 180 19.59 7.02 27.77
CA SER A 180 19.58 8.46 28.07
C SER A 180 18.35 9.19 27.54
N LEU A 181 17.67 8.64 26.51
CA LEU A 181 16.46 9.22 25.93
C LEU A 181 15.19 8.89 26.73
N GLN A 182 15.25 7.85 27.56
CA GLN A 182 14.09 7.38 28.32
C GLN A 182 13.90 8.16 29.62
N VAL A 183 12.67 8.13 30.12
CA VAL A 183 12.34 8.60 31.47
C VAL A 183 13.17 7.80 32.49
N GLU A 184 13.72 8.48 33.49
CA GLU A 184 14.70 7.93 34.43
C GLU A 184 14.29 6.58 35.03
N LYS A 185 13.06 6.49 35.57
CA LYS A 185 12.51 5.25 36.18
C LYS A 185 12.37 4.06 35.22
N CYS A 186 12.48 4.28 33.92
CA CYS A 186 12.28 3.26 32.88
C CYS A 186 13.59 2.80 32.24
N ARG A 187 14.72 3.45 32.54
CA ARG A 187 16.01 3.17 31.89
C ARG A 187 16.48 1.75 32.14
N ASP A 188 16.18 1.19 33.31
CA ASP A 188 16.63 -0.15 33.70
C ASP A 188 15.71 -1.28 33.22
N LEU A 189 14.59 -0.95 32.57
CA LEU A 189 13.76 -1.92 31.85
C LEU A 189 14.39 -2.35 30.52
N LEU A 190 15.32 -1.56 29.97
CA LEU A 190 16.00 -1.91 28.72
C LEU A 190 16.99 -3.07 28.96
N PRO A 191 16.79 -4.23 28.32
CA PRO A 191 17.58 -5.42 28.62
C PRO A 191 18.93 -5.41 27.88
N LYS A 192 19.93 -6.14 28.42
CA LYS A 192 21.17 -6.44 27.69
C LYS A 192 20.91 -7.55 26.67
N LYS A 193 20.13 -7.24 25.64
CA LYS A 193 19.76 -8.14 24.54
C LYS A 193 20.11 -7.49 23.22
N GLU A 194 20.65 -8.30 22.31
CA GLU A 194 20.96 -7.84 20.96
C GLU A 194 19.67 -7.38 20.27
N ILE A 195 19.78 -6.27 19.55
CA ILE A 195 18.67 -5.73 18.78
C ILE A 195 18.59 -6.52 17.46
N ILE A 196 17.41 -6.96 17.04
CA ILE A 196 17.22 -7.54 15.70
C ILE A 196 16.59 -6.47 14.81
N GLY A 197 17.29 -6.01 13.78
CA GLY A 197 16.79 -5.00 12.87
C GLY A 197 16.03 -5.63 11.72
N ILE A 198 14.71 -5.48 11.73
CA ILE A 198 13.83 -5.96 10.67
C ILE A 198 13.71 -4.89 9.60
N HIS A 199 14.03 -5.25 8.37
CA HIS A 199 13.93 -4.37 7.21
C HIS A 199 13.08 -5.02 6.11
N ARG A 200 12.78 -4.26 5.06
CA ARG A 200 12.12 -4.81 3.87
C ARG A 200 13.08 -5.70 3.09
N SER A 201 12.58 -6.85 2.64
CA SER A 201 13.28 -7.78 1.74
C SER A 201 13.03 -7.48 0.26
N ASP A 202 11.98 -6.71 -0.04
CA ASP A 202 11.55 -6.32 -1.37
C ASP A 202 11.79 -4.83 -1.64
N GLY A 203 11.84 -4.45 -2.93
CA GLY A 203 11.98 -3.04 -3.34
C GLY A 203 10.81 -2.19 -2.84
N SER A 204 11.08 -1.31 -1.88
CA SER A 204 10.07 -0.67 -1.06
C SER A 204 10.19 0.85 -1.01
N GLY A 205 9.09 1.56 -1.28
CA GLY A 205 9.02 3.00 -1.05
C GLY A 205 9.08 3.37 0.44
N THR A 206 8.63 2.47 1.33
CA THR A 206 8.73 2.65 2.78
C THR A 206 10.19 2.62 3.21
N THR A 207 11.00 1.74 2.59
CA THR A 207 12.46 1.75 2.72
C THR A 207 13.05 3.03 2.16
N ALA A 208 12.59 3.51 1.00
CA ALA A 208 13.07 4.76 0.43
C ALA A 208 12.82 5.95 1.39
N LEU A 209 11.62 6.07 1.96
CA LEU A 209 11.30 7.11 2.96
C LEU A 209 12.15 6.97 4.23
N PHE A 210 12.25 5.76 4.78
CA PHE A 210 13.01 5.50 6.00
C PHE A 210 14.50 5.83 5.82
N THR A 211 15.11 5.33 4.74
CA THR A 211 16.54 5.54 4.47
C THR A 211 16.85 6.95 3.99
N MET A 212 15.89 7.64 3.36
CA MET A 212 16.00 9.08 3.05
C MET A 212 16.04 9.90 4.35
N PHE A 213 15.22 9.55 5.34
CA PHE A 213 15.28 10.18 6.66
C PHE A 213 16.64 9.92 7.32
N LEU A 214 17.11 8.67 7.36
CA LEU A 214 18.43 8.36 7.94
C LEU A 214 19.57 9.09 7.21
N SER A 215 19.50 9.20 5.88
CA SER A 215 20.47 9.95 5.08
C SER A 215 20.46 11.45 5.38
N LYS A 216 19.32 12.02 5.77
CA LYS A 216 19.21 13.42 6.17
C LYS A 216 19.79 13.70 7.55
N ILE A 217 19.76 12.71 8.45
CA ILE A 217 20.19 12.85 9.85
C ILE A 217 21.65 12.42 10.05
N SER A 218 22.09 11.37 9.36
CA SER A 218 23.41 10.77 9.55
C SER A 218 24.23 10.86 8.29
N LYS A 219 25.31 11.67 8.35
CA LYS A 219 26.31 11.76 7.29
C LYS A 219 26.93 10.40 7.00
N GLU A 220 27.24 9.62 8.04
CA GLU A 220 27.79 8.27 7.89
C GLU A 220 26.81 7.33 7.15
N TRP A 221 25.51 7.42 7.45
CA TRP A 221 24.49 6.66 6.73
C TRP A 221 24.45 7.06 5.25
N LEU A 222 24.41 8.36 4.96
CA LEU A 222 24.38 8.88 3.60
C LEU A 222 25.59 8.40 2.78
N GLU A 223 26.79 8.44 3.36
CA GLU A 223 28.03 8.06 2.68
C GLU A 223 28.17 6.55 2.48
N LYS A 224 27.74 5.73 3.45
CA LYS A 224 27.94 4.27 3.42
C LYS A 224 26.78 3.49 2.81
N VAL A 225 25.56 4.00 2.93
CA VAL A 225 24.32 3.26 2.60
C VAL A 225 23.45 4.05 1.62
N GLY A 226 23.23 5.33 1.87
CA GLY A 226 22.33 6.16 1.07
C GLY A 226 20.85 5.78 1.24
N TYR A 227 20.05 6.03 0.19
CA TYR A 227 18.61 5.76 0.20
C TYR A 227 18.11 5.26 -1.16
N GLY A 228 17.01 4.52 -1.14
CA GLY A 228 16.37 3.98 -2.34
C GLY A 228 15.34 2.90 -1.99
N TYR A 229 14.75 2.26 -3.00
CA TYR A 229 13.84 1.13 -2.77
C TYR A 229 14.52 -0.07 -2.12
N THR A 230 15.82 -0.22 -2.35
CA THR A 230 16.69 -1.25 -1.78
C THR A 230 18.00 -0.61 -1.37
N VAL A 231 18.60 -1.08 -0.28
CA VAL A 231 19.94 -0.68 0.18
C VAL A 231 20.65 -1.91 0.74
N ASP A 232 21.98 -1.88 0.78
CA ASP A 232 22.77 -2.91 1.46
C ASP A 232 22.77 -2.65 2.97
N TRP A 233 22.04 -3.46 3.73
CA TRP A 233 21.88 -3.27 5.17
C TRP A 233 23.16 -3.69 5.91
N PRO A 234 23.86 -2.77 6.62
CA PRO A 234 25.06 -3.12 7.38
C PRO A 234 24.77 -4.15 8.47
N ARG A 235 23.57 -4.11 9.04
CA ARG A 235 23.13 -5.01 10.11
C ARG A 235 23.06 -6.48 9.69
N ASP A 236 22.80 -6.78 8.41
CA ASP A 236 22.77 -8.15 7.87
C ASP A 236 24.14 -8.80 7.97
N LYS A 237 25.20 -8.03 7.75
CA LYS A 237 26.60 -8.50 7.85
C LYS A 237 26.99 -8.91 9.28
N LEU A 238 26.22 -8.46 10.28
CA LEU A 238 26.39 -8.83 11.68
C LEU A 238 25.53 -10.03 12.09
N GLY A 239 24.69 -10.57 11.19
CA GLY A 239 23.71 -11.60 11.53
C GLY A 239 22.57 -11.08 12.42
N LEU A 240 22.42 -9.76 12.52
CA LEU A 240 21.41 -9.09 13.36
C LEU A 240 20.33 -8.38 12.54
N GLY A 241 20.28 -8.65 11.24
CA GLY A 241 19.31 -8.10 10.29
C GLY A 241 18.43 -9.20 9.71
N GLU A 242 17.14 -8.93 9.57
CA GLU A 242 16.20 -9.84 8.92
C GLU A 242 15.24 -9.13 7.96
N GLY A 243 15.07 -9.70 6.77
CA GLY A 243 14.13 -9.20 5.77
C GLY A 243 12.71 -9.72 5.94
N GLY A 244 11.72 -8.81 5.97
CA GLY A 244 10.29 -9.09 5.82
C GLY A 244 9.76 -8.56 4.50
N ARG A 245 8.86 -9.29 3.82
CA ARG A 245 8.27 -8.84 2.56
C ARG A 245 7.02 -7.99 2.81
N GLY A 246 6.94 -6.81 2.22
CA GLY A 246 5.82 -5.90 2.44
C GLY A 246 5.82 -5.28 3.85
N ASN A 247 4.84 -4.41 4.13
CA ASN A 247 4.61 -3.94 5.50
C ASN A 247 4.17 -5.12 6.37
N GLU A 248 3.31 -5.98 5.83
CA GLU A 248 2.77 -7.18 6.46
C GLU A 248 3.89 -8.10 7.00
N GLY A 249 4.91 -8.38 6.19
CA GLY A 249 6.02 -9.24 6.59
C GLY A 249 6.94 -8.61 7.63
N VAL A 250 7.18 -7.30 7.57
CA VAL A 250 7.96 -6.59 8.60
C VAL A 250 7.18 -6.58 9.93
N THR A 251 5.90 -6.21 9.89
CA THR A 251 5.01 -6.22 11.06
C THR A 251 4.95 -7.61 11.71
N ALA A 252 4.76 -8.66 10.91
CA ALA A 252 4.72 -10.04 11.42
C ALA A 252 6.04 -10.46 12.06
N LYS A 253 7.19 -10.13 11.44
CA LYS A 253 8.51 -10.44 11.99
C LYS A 253 8.80 -9.72 13.29
N VAL A 254 8.51 -8.42 13.38
CA VAL A 254 8.70 -7.67 14.63
C VAL A 254 7.85 -8.27 15.75
N LYS A 255 6.59 -8.60 15.46
CA LYS A 255 5.69 -9.23 16.42
C LYS A 255 6.20 -10.58 16.93
N ALA A 256 6.76 -11.41 16.05
CA ALA A 256 7.22 -12.76 16.36
C ALA A 256 8.64 -12.81 16.97
N THR A 257 9.43 -11.75 16.82
CA THR A 257 10.86 -11.75 17.19
C THR A 257 11.08 -10.82 18.38
N PRO A 258 11.27 -11.37 19.59
CA PRO A 258 11.66 -10.56 20.75
C PRO A 258 12.94 -9.77 20.47
N TYR A 259 13.04 -8.61 21.09
CA TYR A 259 14.19 -7.70 20.98
C TYR A 259 14.40 -7.12 19.58
N SER A 260 13.35 -7.05 18.77
CA SER A 260 13.43 -6.52 17.41
C SER A 260 12.94 -5.08 17.27
N ILE A 261 13.37 -4.43 16.19
CA ILE A 261 12.94 -3.10 15.75
C ILE A 261 12.70 -3.14 14.24
N GLY A 262 11.67 -2.44 13.75
CA GLY A 262 11.35 -2.37 12.33
C GLY A 262 10.70 -1.04 11.97
N TYR A 263 10.45 -0.84 10.68
CA TYR A 263 9.77 0.34 10.16
C TYR A 263 8.62 -0.07 9.24
N VAL A 264 7.44 0.51 9.45
CA VAL A 264 6.22 0.20 8.70
C VAL A 264 5.38 1.44 8.52
N GLU A 265 4.48 1.43 7.55
CA GLU A 265 3.38 2.39 7.55
C GLU A 265 2.54 2.23 8.85
N VAL A 266 2.15 3.34 9.48
CA VAL A 266 1.56 3.36 10.82
C VAL A 266 0.23 2.61 10.94
N ALA A 267 -0.63 2.57 9.92
CA ALA A 267 -1.88 1.81 9.96
C ALA A 267 -1.63 0.31 10.19
N TYR A 268 -0.51 -0.24 9.68
CA TYR A 268 -0.14 -1.63 9.95
C TYR A 268 0.22 -1.87 11.43
N ALA A 269 0.89 -0.91 12.07
CA ALA A 269 1.19 -0.98 13.50
C ALA A 269 -0.10 -0.91 14.34
N ILE A 270 -1.02 -0.02 13.98
CA ILE A 270 -2.34 0.14 14.63
C ILE A 270 -3.15 -1.15 14.52
N GLN A 271 -3.33 -1.67 13.30
CA GLN A 271 -4.11 -2.89 13.05
C GLN A 271 -3.57 -4.10 13.81
N GLN A 272 -2.24 -4.19 13.95
CA GLN A 272 -1.58 -5.30 14.66
C GLN A 272 -1.33 -5.03 16.14
N LYS A 273 -1.73 -3.86 16.65
CA LYS A 273 -1.54 -3.39 18.02
C LYS A 273 -0.08 -3.49 18.48
N LEU A 274 0.84 -3.07 17.60
CA LEU A 274 2.26 -3.06 17.93
C LEU A 274 2.68 -1.74 18.59
N PRO A 275 3.60 -1.79 19.57
CA PRO A 275 4.22 -0.60 20.13
C PRO A 275 4.90 0.25 19.05
N VAL A 276 4.74 1.57 19.14
CA VAL A 276 5.32 2.55 18.22
C VAL A 276 6.21 3.51 19.00
N ALA A 277 7.46 3.67 18.57
CA ALA A 277 8.38 4.60 19.20
C ALA A 277 8.02 6.05 18.89
N ALA A 278 8.17 6.94 19.88
CA ALA A 278 8.13 8.38 19.68
C ALA A 278 9.49 8.86 19.18
N ILE A 279 9.49 9.59 18.06
CA ILE A 279 10.71 10.02 17.39
C ILE A 279 10.96 11.49 17.70
N ARG A 280 12.21 11.83 18.05
CA ARG A 280 12.61 13.21 18.25
C ARG A 280 12.51 13.98 16.92
N ASN A 281 11.72 15.04 16.90
CA ASN A 281 11.65 15.97 15.79
C ASN A 281 12.72 17.05 15.88
N LYS A 282 12.76 17.94 14.88
CA LYS A 282 13.79 18.98 14.76
C LYS A 282 13.73 20.03 15.88
N GLU A 283 12.57 20.23 16.49
CA GLU A 283 12.38 21.08 17.70
C GLU A 283 12.81 20.38 19.00
N GLY A 284 13.19 19.10 18.92
CA GLY A 284 13.63 18.31 20.05
C GLY A 284 12.52 17.59 20.82
N ASN A 285 11.25 17.67 20.36
CA ASN A 285 10.11 16.98 20.95
C ASN A 285 10.03 15.53 20.47
N PHE A 286 9.66 14.60 21.35
CA PHE A 286 9.37 13.22 20.96
C PHE A 286 7.90 13.08 20.57
N VAL A 287 7.64 12.81 19.29
CA VAL A 287 6.30 12.78 18.71
C VAL A 287 5.96 11.41 18.13
N LEU A 288 4.70 11.01 18.23
CA LEU A 288 4.15 9.79 17.61
C LEU A 288 3.57 10.10 16.23
N PRO A 289 3.57 9.14 15.28
CA PRO A 289 2.93 9.30 13.99
C PRO A 289 1.40 9.24 14.15
N ASN A 290 0.75 10.40 14.15
CA ASN A 290 -0.70 10.51 14.28
C ASN A 290 -1.25 11.63 13.39
N ALA A 291 -2.57 11.76 13.32
CA ALA A 291 -3.19 12.71 12.42
C ALA A 291 -2.68 14.16 12.59
N THR A 292 -2.54 14.62 13.83
CA THR A 292 -2.05 15.96 14.15
C THR A 292 -0.62 16.18 13.69
N THR A 293 0.27 15.22 13.95
CA THR A 293 1.70 15.38 13.66
C THR A 293 2.04 15.17 12.18
N ILE A 294 1.29 14.30 11.50
CA ILE A 294 1.38 14.13 10.04
C ILE A 294 0.87 15.40 9.35
N ALA A 295 -0.28 15.95 9.78
CA ALA A 295 -0.82 17.18 9.20
C ALA A 295 0.11 18.38 9.40
N ALA A 296 0.67 18.56 10.60
CA ALA A 296 1.65 19.61 10.88
C ALA A 296 2.88 19.52 9.93
N THR A 297 3.30 18.31 9.59
CA THR A 297 4.42 18.06 8.67
C THR A 297 4.07 18.44 7.24
N LEU A 298 2.80 18.34 6.82
CA LEU A 298 2.40 18.60 5.44
C LEU A 298 1.77 19.98 5.19
N GLU A 299 1.60 20.79 6.22
CA GLU A 299 0.92 22.10 6.14
C GLU A 299 1.44 23.01 5.00
N ILE A 300 2.74 22.98 4.70
CA ILE A 300 3.35 23.77 3.63
C ILE A 300 3.80 22.96 2.41
N ALA A 301 3.49 21.66 2.34
CA ALA A 301 4.00 20.79 1.27
C ALA A 301 3.27 21.01 -0.07
N ALA A 302 2.07 21.59 -0.05
CA ALA A 302 1.28 21.84 -1.26
C ALA A 302 1.95 22.78 -2.30
N PRO A 303 2.54 23.94 -1.94
CA PRO A 303 3.27 24.79 -2.89
C PRO A 303 4.52 24.14 -3.50
N GLU A 304 4.96 22.98 -2.99
CA GLU A 304 6.18 22.32 -3.44
C GLU A 304 5.93 21.21 -4.48
N LEU A 305 4.68 20.92 -4.84
CA LEU A 305 4.39 19.90 -5.85
C LEU A 305 4.97 20.31 -7.21
N PRO A 306 5.94 19.56 -7.77
CA PRO A 306 6.51 19.83 -9.08
C PRO A 306 5.45 19.63 -10.18
N PRO A 307 5.71 20.02 -11.44
CA PRO A 307 4.92 19.54 -12.57
C PRO A 307 4.76 18.01 -12.53
N PRO A 308 3.59 17.45 -12.90
CA PRO A 308 3.29 16.02 -12.70
C PRO A 308 4.16 15.06 -13.53
N GLU A 309 4.77 15.55 -14.61
CA GLU A 309 5.73 14.85 -15.46
C GLU A 309 7.19 15.02 -15.00
N ALA A 310 7.43 15.77 -13.92
CA ALA A 310 8.79 16.00 -13.40
C ALA A 310 9.26 14.84 -12.50
N PHE A 311 10.54 14.83 -12.17
CA PHE A 311 11.11 13.87 -11.24
C PHE A 311 10.61 14.15 -9.81
N TRP A 312 9.85 13.21 -9.23
CA TRP A 312 9.27 13.33 -7.87
C TRP A 312 9.94 12.40 -6.85
N GLY A 313 10.94 11.60 -7.25
CA GLY A 313 11.56 10.62 -6.35
C GLY A 313 12.18 11.23 -5.08
N ASP A 314 12.57 12.51 -5.15
CA ASP A 314 13.12 13.29 -4.04
C ASP A 314 12.11 14.25 -3.40
N LEU A 315 10.86 14.29 -3.85
CA LEU A 315 9.82 15.17 -3.29
C LEU A 315 9.72 15.08 -1.76
N PRO A 316 9.78 13.90 -1.11
CA PRO A 316 9.70 13.85 0.34
C PRO A 316 10.79 14.62 1.08
N LYS A 317 11.95 14.90 0.46
CA LYS A 317 13.03 15.67 1.10
C LYS A 317 12.59 17.07 1.52
N SER A 318 11.59 17.64 0.84
CA SER A 318 11.11 19.00 1.08
C SER A 318 10.33 19.13 2.40
N TYR A 319 9.58 18.09 2.79
CA TYR A 319 8.80 18.08 4.02
C TYR A 319 9.32 17.13 5.12
N MET A 320 10.18 16.16 4.79
CA MET A 320 10.74 15.20 5.75
C MET A 320 11.68 15.87 6.76
N TYR A 321 11.55 15.49 8.04
CA TYR A 321 12.32 16.06 9.17
C TYR A 321 12.38 17.60 9.16
N ARG A 322 11.26 18.24 8.84
CA ARG A 322 11.14 19.69 8.88
C ARG A 322 10.93 20.22 10.30
N GLU A 323 11.06 21.52 10.45
CA GLU A 323 10.79 22.27 11.68
C GLU A 323 9.30 22.22 12.05
N GLY A 324 9.00 22.49 13.31
CA GLY A 324 7.64 22.52 13.85
C GLY A 324 7.45 21.60 15.06
N VAL A 325 6.83 22.15 16.10
CA VAL A 325 6.71 21.51 17.42
C VAL A 325 6.03 20.14 17.36
N ASN A 326 5.10 19.95 16.42
CA ASN A 326 4.35 18.72 16.19
C ASN A 326 4.75 17.99 14.90
N SER A 327 5.80 18.40 14.19
CA SER A 327 6.18 17.76 12.93
C SER A 327 6.71 16.35 13.20
N TYR A 328 6.09 15.33 12.60
CA TYR A 328 6.61 13.96 12.64
C TYR A 328 7.74 13.79 11.61
N PRO A 329 8.89 13.16 11.96
CA PRO A 329 10.05 13.14 11.07
C PRO A 329 9.91 12.39 9.74
N ILE A 330 9.11 11.32 9.69
CA ILE A 330 9.07 10.39 8.55
C ILE A 330 7.65 10.30 7.99
N VAL A 331 7.28 11.28 7.17
CA VAL A 331 5.99 11.35 6.49
C VAL A 331 6.17 10.99 5.02
N GLY A 332 5.14 10.44 4.40
CA GLY A 332 5.08 10.14 2.98
C GLY A 332 3.72 10.42 2.38
N THR A 333 3.71 10.78 1.11
CA THR A 333 2.49 11.00 0.31
C THR A 333 2.54 10.06 -0.89
N PRO A 334 2.04 8.81 -0.78
CA PRO A 334 2.07 7.87 -1.89
C PRO A 334 1.49 8.47 -3.17
N VAL A 335 2.10 8.11 -4.30
CA VAL A 335 1.81 8.67 -5.62
C VAL A 335 1.23 7.59 -6.53
N ALA A 336 0.21 7.97 -7.30
CA ALA A 336 -0.21 7.23 -8.46
C ALA A 336 0.54 7.75 -9.70
N ILE A 337 1.11 6.84 -10.47
CA ILE A 337 1.83 7.08 -11.71
C ILE A 337 0.94 6.56 -12.84
N ILE A 338 0.42 7.47 -13.65
CA ILE A 338 -0.60 7.17 -14.65
C ILE A 338 0.01 7.31 -16.03
N ASP A 339 -0.11 6.26 -16.84
CA ASP A 339 0.28 6.28 -18.25
C ASP A 339 -0.78 7.00 -19.08
N LEU A 340 -0.38 8.03 -19.84
CA LEU A 340 -1.27 8.80 -20.70
C LEU A 340 -1.45 8.18 -22.10
N GLU A 341 -0.77 7.07 -22.39
CA GLU A 341 -0.86 6.35 -23.67
C GLU A 341 -1.90 5.21 -23.66
N LEU A 342 -2.60 5.01 -22.54
CA LEU A 342 -3.67 4.02 -22.44
C LEU A 342 -4.86 4.37 -23.34
N ASP A 343 -5.72 3.38 -23.61
CA ASP A 343 -6.95 3.62 -24.35
C ASP A 343 -7.88 4.61 -23.62
N LYS A 344 -8.72 5.32 -24.39
CA LYS A 344 -9.58 6.38 -23.84
C LYS A 344 -10.56 5.89 -22.79
N LEU A 345 -11.05 4.65 -22.87
CA LEU A 345 -12.00 4.12 -21.89
C LEU A 345 -11.32 3.87 -20.54
N LYS A 346 -10.10 3.32 -20.56
CA LYS A 346 -9.27 3.17 -19.36
C LYS A 346 -8.86 4.51 -18.76
N LEU A 347 -8.37 5.46 -19.57
CA LEU A 347 -7.99 6.79 -19.08
C LEU A 347 -9.17 7.50 -18.39
N ASP A 348 -10.36 7.40 -18.97
CA ASP A 348 -11.58 7.97 -18.41
C ASP A 348 -11.98 7.29 -17.08
N ALA A 349 -11.90 5.95 -17.01
CA ALA A 349 -12.14 5.21 -15.76
C ALA A 349 -11.13 5.58 -14.65
N ILE A 350 -9.83 5.64 -14.99
CA ILE A 350 -8.76 6.06 -14.08
C ILE A 350 -9.00 7.50 -13.60
N LYS A 351 -9.37 8.41 -14.50
CA LYS A 351 -9.68 9.81 -14.18
C LYS A 351 -10.86 9.91 -13.21
N ARG A 352 -11.94 9.16 -13.43
CA ARG A 352 -13.08 9.16 -12.50
C ARG A 352 -12.73 8.57 -11.15
N PHE A 353 -11.99 7.47 -11.10
CA PHE A 353 -11.57 6.85 -9.85
C PHE A 353 -10.71 7.79 -9.02
N PHE A 354 -9.64 8.36 -9.60
CA PHE A 354 -8.76 9.26 -8.84
C PHE A 354 -9.42 10.60 -8.50
N ARG A 355 -10.36 11.09 -9.31
CA ARG A 355 -11.16 12.28 -8.96
C ARG A 355 -12.03 11.99 -7.73
N TRP A 356 -12.62 10.81 -7.64
CA TRP A 356 -13.35 10.39 -6.45
C TRP A 356 -12.41 10.22 -5.25
N VAL A 357 -11.25 9.57 -5.43
CA VAL A 357 -10.23 9.40 -4.37
C VAL A 357 -9.79 10.74 -3.80
N LEU A 358 -9.56 11.75 -4.64
CA LEU A 358 -9.10 13.09 -4.25
C LEU A 358 -10.21 14.00 -3.72
N THR A 359 -11.47 13.56 -3.76
CA THR A 359 -12.62 14.31 -3.24
C THR A 359 -13.33 13.50 -2.16
N GLU A 360 -14.33 12.70 -2.54
CA GLU A 360 -15.12 11.87 -1.65
C GLU A 360 -14.28 10.86 -0.86
N GLY A 361 -13.26 10.27 -1.48
CA GLY A 361 -12.34 9.34 -0.83
C GLY A 361 -11.52 9.96 0.30
N GLN A 362 -11.33 11.29 0.31
CA GLN A 362 -10.63 12.02 1.37
C GLN A 362 -11.53 12.30 2.59
N LYS A 363 -12.83 12.01 2.55
CA LYS A 363 -13.71 12.23 3.70
C LYS A 363 -13.36 11.26 4.84
N PRO A 364 -13.43 11.68 6.13
CA PRO A 364 -13.00 10.86 7.26
C PRO A 364 -13.58 9.44 7.29
N GLU A 365 -14.84 9.26 6.92
CA GLU A 365 -15.52 7.96 6.86
C GLU A 365 -14.94 7.00 5.80
N ASN A 366 -14.10 7.51 4.90
CA ASN A 366 -13.45 6.75 3.83
C ASN A 366 -11.93 6.62 4.06
N VAL A 367 -11.40 7.19 5.14
CA VAL A 367 -9.96 7.16 5.46
C VAL A 367 -9.70 6.15 6.58
N VAL A 368 -8.79 5.22 6.31
CA VAL A 368 -8.35 4.20 7.27
C VAL A 368 -7.53 4.87 8.37
N GLU A 369 -7.77 4.46 9.61
CA GLU A 369 -6.99 4.94 10.76
C GLU A 369 -5.49 4.73 10.55
N GLY A 370 -4.71 5.78 10.80
CA GLY A 370 -3.26 5.84 10.51
C GLY A 370 -2.92 6.71 9.30
N PHE A 371 -3.85 6.87 8.36
CA PHE A 371 -3.75 7.83 7.27
C PHE A 371 -4.43 9.15 7.63
N ILE A 372 -4.07 10.20 6.89
CA ILE A 372 -4.85 11.44 6.86
C ILE A 372 -5.16 11.84 5.42
N PRO A 373 -6.25 12.61 5.22
CA PRO A 373 -6.48 13.30 3.96
C PRO A 373 -5.27 14.14 3.56
N LEU A 374 -5.07 14.28 2.24
CA LEU A 374 -4.11 15.25 1.74
C LEU A 374 -4.48 16.68 2.21
N PRO A 375 -3.51 17.55 2.50
CA PRO A 375 -3.79 18.97 2.68
C PRO A 375 -4.57 19.50 1.47
N LYS A 376 -5.58 20.35 1.72
CA LYS A 376 -6.51 20.79 0.68
C LYS A 376 -5.79 21.32 -0.57
N ALA A 377 -4.78 22.17 -0.39
CA ALA A 377 -4.02 22.74 -1.49
C ALA A 377 -3.26 21.68 -2.31
N MET A 378 -2.80 20.60 -1.68
CA MET A 378 -2.16 19.47 -2.35
C MET A 378 -3.19 18.65 -3.15
N ALA A 379 -4.36 18.39 -2.57
CA ALA A 379 -5.47 17.71 -3.25
C ALA A 379 -5.98 18.52 -4.47
N ASP A 380 -6.17 19.83 -4.31
CA ASP A 380 -6.59 20.73 -5.39
C ASP A 380 -5.58 20.71 -6.54
N ARG A 381 -4.28 20.71 -6.23
CA ARG A 381 -3.22 20.63 -7.24
C ARG A 381 -3.16 19.27 -7.92
N ALA A 382 -3.35 18.18 -7.18
CA ALA A 382 -3.47 16.84 -7.74
C ALA A 382 -4.68 16.71 -8.69
N LEU A 383 -5.81 17.33 -8.35
CA LEU A 383 -6.99 17.39 -9.23
C LEU A 383 -6.71 18.16 -10.53
N GLN A 384 -5.97 19.27 -10.47
CA GLN A 384 -5.53 20.00 -11.67
C GLN A 384 -4.63 19.14 -12.57
N TYR A 385 -3.73 18.34 -11.99
CA TYR A 385 -2.88 17.42 -12.75
C TYR A 385 -3.69 16.30 -13.38
N LEU A 386 -4.68 15.78 -12.66
CA LEU A 386 -5.61 14.77 -13.17
C LEU A 386 -6.42 15.28 -14.37
N ASP A 387 -6.70 16.59 -14.44
CA ASP A 387 -7.38 17.20 -15.58
C ASP A 387 -6.55 17.24 -16.86
N ARG A 388 -5.23 17.02 -16.78
CA ARG A 388 -4.36 16.81 -17.95
C ARG A 388 -4.58 15.45 -18.61
N ILE A 389 -5.26 14.50 -17.95
CA ILE A 389 -5.67 13.25 -18.60
C ILE A 389 -6.71 13.61 -19.69
N PRO A 390 -6.45 13.24 -20.96
CA PRO A 390 -7.38 13.49 -22.06
C PRO A 390 -8.77 12.90 -21.76
N SER A 391 -9.81 13.71 -21.86
CA SER A 391 -11.19 13.23 -21.74
C SER A 391 -11.67 12.62 -23.06
N ARG A 392 -12.72 11.79 -22.97
CA ARG A 392 -13.51 11.43 -24.15
C ARG A 392 -14.13 12.71 -24.73
N SER A 393 -13.90 12.93 -26.03
CA SER A 393 -14.59 13.96 -26.83
C SER A 393 -16.04 13.57 -27.07
#